data_AF-A0A2K8L4B8-F1
#
_entry.id   AF-A0A2K8L4B8-F1
#
_cell.length_a   1.000
_cell.length_b   1.000
_cell.length_c   1.000
_cell.angle_alpha   90.00
_cell.angle_beta   90.00
_cell.angle_gamma   90.00
#
_symmetry.space_group_name_H-M   'P 1'
#
loop_
_entity.id
_entity.type
_entity.pdbx_description
1 polymer ?
#
loop_
_entity_poly.entity_id
_entity_poly.type
_entity_poly.pdbx_seq_one_letter_code
_entity_poly.pdbx_strand_id
1 'polypeptide(L)'
;MNIDFTFAPWGMAFAALMLVVGNGVWMNHLARKNAWMGWLLWVISAAAILVAGAAIEQKLGDGAGIWDALSKVNIENHWIVVTLYALISIPGAASVLFRQPVVWTRLAALATAIIVLIPLGRQLQDPTDSRLMLSLGITAIACALIWLWSKLLDCEPEYARKTVPLEEMSQ
;
A
#
# COMPACT_ATOMS: atom_id res chain seq x y z
N MET A 1 8.03 3.00 -29.41
CA MET A 1 8.43 3.26 -28.01
C MET A 1 9.23 2.06 -27.55
N ASN A 2 10.55 2.17 -27.45
CA ASN A 2 11.38 1.10 -26.88
C ASN A 2 11.22 1.18 -25.36
N ILE A 3 10.42 0.28 -24.79
CA ILE A 3 10.30 0.16 -23.34
C ILE A 3 11.57 -0.54 -22.86
N ASP A 4 12.36 0.15 -22.05
CA ASP A 4 13.51 -0.46 -21.41
C ASP A 4 13.05 -1.31 -20.23
N PHE A 5 12.99 -2.63 -20.44
CA PHE A 5 12.57 -3.60 -19.43
C PHE A 5 13.62 -3.81 -18.32
N THR A 6 14.79 -3.20 -18.43
CA THR A 6 15.84 -3.25 -17.40
C THR A 6 15.34 -2.71 -16.06
N PHE A 7 14.43 -1.73 -16.07
CA PHE A 7 13.92 -1.08 -14.87
C PHE A 7 12.62 -1.67 -14.33
N ALA A 8 12.05 -2.66 -15.02
CA ALA A 8 10.84 -3.33 -14.59
C ALA A 8 10.94 -3.84 -13.13
N PRO A 9 12.03 -4.51 -12.66
CA PRO A 9 12.13 -4.98 -11.28
C PRO A 9 11.96 -3.88 -10.23
N TRP A 10 12.48 -2.67 -10.50
CA TRP A 10 12.36 -1.53 -9.60
C TRP A 10 10.91 -1.04 -9.49
N GLY A 11 10.19 -0.98 -10.62
CA GLY A 11 8.77 -0.66 -10.63
C GLY A 11 7.93 -1.68 -9.86
N MET A 12 8.23 -2.98 -10.03
CA MET A 12 7.55 -4.06 -9.28
C MET A 12 7.80 -3.96 -7.77
N ALA A 13 9.04 -3.71 -7.37
CA ALA A 13 9.42 -3.55 -5.97
C ALA A 13 8.76 -2.31 -5.36
N PHE A 14 8.72 -1.20 -6.10
CA PHE A 14 8.06 0.03 -5.66
C PHE A 14 6.55 -0.16 -5.48
N ALA A 15 5.88 -0.86 -6.41
CA ALA A 15 4.47 -1.21 -6.28
C ALA A 15 4.19 -2.07 -5.03
N ALA A 16 5.04 -3.06 -4.77
CA ALA A 16 4.92 -3.88 -3.56
C ALA A 16 5.15 -3.06 -2.29
N LEU A 17 6.12 -2.13 -2.30
CA LEU A 17 6.38 -1.23 -1.17
C LEU A 17 5.18 -0.32 -0.90
N MET A 18 4.57 0.27 -1.94
CA MET A 18 3.33 1.05 -1.81
C MET A 18 2.21 0.23 -1.17
N LEU A 19 2.05 -1.04 -1.58
CA LEU A 19 1.04 -1.94 -1.02
C LEU A 19 1.28 -2.21 0.47
N VAL A 20 2.51 -2.57 0.84
CA VAL A 20 2.88 -2.90 2.22
C VAL A 20 2.73 -1.69 3.14
N VAL A 21 3.29 -0.54 2.75
CA VAL A 21 3.22 0.68 3.55
C VAL A 21 1.79 1.20 3.62
N GLY A 22 1.10 1.26 2.47
CA GLY A 22 -0.27 1.76 2.37
C GLY A 22 -1.24 1.00 3.27
N ASN A 23 -1.17 -0.33 3.29
CA ASN A 23 -2.01 -1.13 4.18
C ASN A 23 -1.48 -1.16 5.62
N GLY A 24 -0.16 -1.26 5.82
CA GLY A 24 0.47 -1.30 7.15
C GLY A 24 0.19 -0.07 8.02
N VAL A 25 0.12 1.10 7.39
CA VAL A 25 -0.24 2.37 8.03
C VAL A 25 -1.67 2.39 8.60
N TRP A 26 -2.58 1.60 8.03
CA TRP A 26 -3.90 1.39 8.59
C TRP A 26 -3.94 0.19 9.56
N MET A 27 -3.13 -0.83 9.32
CA MET A 27 -3.06 -2.05 10.13
C MET A 27 -2.20 -1.88 11.39
N ASN A 28 -2.58 -0.94 12.25
CA ASN A 28 -1.95 -0.76 13.56
C ASN A 28 -2.93 -0.28 14.63
N HIS A 29 -2.55 -0.46 15.89
CA HIS A 29 -3.37 -0.13 17.05
C HIS A 29 -3.76 1.35 17.14
N LEU A 30 -2.94 2.26 16.61
CA LEU A 30 -3.24 3.69 16.63
C LEU A 30 -4.40 4.01 15.68
N ALA A 31 -4.32 3.53 14.44
CA ALA A 31 -5.38 3.69 13.44
C ALA A 31 -6.69 2.98 13.85
N ARG A 32 -6.58 1.81 14.50
CA ARG A 32 -7.73 1.04 15.04
C ARG A 32 -8.48 1.79 16.14
N LYS A 33 -7.77 2.47 17.03
CA LYS A 33 -8.36 3.24 18.13
C LYS A 33 -8.90 4.60 17.67
N ASN A 34 -8.17 5.25 16.76
CA ASN A 34 -8.54 6.54 16.23
C ASN A 34 -8.26 6.62 14.73
N ALA A 35 -9.33 6.59 13.93
CA ALA A 35 -9.23 6.68 12.47
C ALA A 35 -8.51 7.94 11.99
N TRP A 36 -8.56 9.05 12.76
CA TRP A 36 -7.80 10.26 12.45
C TRP A 36 -6.29 10.04 12.46
N MET A 37 -5.79 9.19 13.37
CA MET A 37 -4.38 8.82 13.41
C MET A 37 -3.99 7.98 12.19
N GLY A 38 -4.90 7.13 11.71
CA GLY A 38 -4.75 6.41 10.45
C GLY A 38 -4.57 7.38 9.27
N TRP A 39 -5.44 8.38 9.16
CA TRP A 39 -5.31 9.42 8.13
C TRP A 39 -4.00 10.21 8.22
N LEU A 40 -3.59 10.60 9.42
CA LEU A 40 -2.33 11.32 9.63
C LEU A 40 -1.12 10.49 9.19
N LEU A 41 -1.04 9.24 9.63
CA LEU A 41 0.03 8.33 9.21
C LEU A 41 -0.02 8.05 7.71
N TRP A 42 -1.22 7.99 7.12
CA TRP A 42 -1.41 7.78 5.68
C TRP A 42 -0.91 8.95 4.84
N VAL A 43 -1.16 10.20 5.27
CA VAL A 43 -0.60 11.39 4.59
C VAL A 43 0.92 11.44 4.71
N ILE A 44 1.47 11.16 5.90
CA ILE A 44 2.93 11.15 6.11
C ILE A 44 3.59 10.08 5.23
N SER A 45 3.01 8.89 5.18
CA SER A 45 3.52 7.80 4.34
C SER A 45 3.37 8.09 2.85
N ALA A 46 2.27 8.71 2.40
CA ALA A 46 2.12 9.15 1.01
C ALA A 46 3.25 10.12 0.61
N ALA A 47 3.60 11.08 1.48
CA ALA A 47 4.72 11.98 1.24
C ALA A 47 6.06 11.22 1.17
N ALA A 48 6.28 10.24 2.06
CA ALA A 48 7.48 9.40 2.04
C ALA A 48 7.59 8.55 0.76
N ILE A 49 6.45 8.05 0.24
CA ILE A 49 6.39 7.31 -1.03
C ILE A 49 6.78 8.19 -2.21
N LEU A 50 6.36 9.47 -2.23
CA LEU A 50 6.78 10.40 -3.28
C LEU A 50 8.29 10.65 -3.26
N VAL A 51 8.86 10.83 -2.07
CA VAL A 51 10.32 10.97 -1.90
C VAL A 51 11.04 9.71 -2.37
N ALA A 52 10.53 8.52 -2.01
CA ALA A 52 11.09 7.24 -2.45
C ALA A 52 10.99 7.06 -3.97
N GLY A 53 9.87 7.44 -4.59
CA GLY A 53 9.67 7.42 -6.03
C GLY A 53 10.67 8.33 -6.75
N ALA A 54 10.82 9.57 -6.27
CA ALA A 54 11.79 10.52 -6.82
C ALA A 54 13.24 10.03 -6.67
N ALA A 55 13.59 9.38 -5.56
CA ALA A 55 14.91 8.78 -5.37
C ALA A 55 15.17 7.60 -6.33
N ILE A 56 14.15 6.80 -6.63
CA ILE A 56 14.23 5.73 -7.63
C ILE A 56 14.44 6.34 -9.02
N GLU A 57 13.62 7.33 -9.41
CA GLU A 57 13.80 8.05 -10.69
C GLU A 57 15.19 8.68 -10.80
N GLN A 58 15.72 9.25 -9.72
CA GLN A 58 17.07 9.82 -9.70
C GLN A 58 18.15 8.77 -9.98
N LYS A 59 18.02 7.56 -9.41
CA LYS A 59 18.94 6.45 -9.66
C LYS A 59 18.82 5.88 -11.08
N LEU A 60 17.67 6.10 -11.71
CA LEU A 60 17.38 5.67 -13.08
C LEU A 60 17.78 6.74 -14.12
N GLY A 61 17.94 8.01 -13.71
CA GLY A 61 18.35 9.14 -14.54
C GLY A 61 19.79 9.61 -14.31
N ASP A 62 20.18 10.68 -15.02
CA ASP A 62 21.56 11.16 -15.14
C ASP A 62 22.09 11.99 -13.95
N GLY A 63 21.71 11.64 -12.71
CA GLY A 63 22.37 12.15 -11.50
C GLY A 63 22.02 13.58 -11.04
N ALA A 64 20.95 14.21 -11.54
CA ALA A 64 20.43 15.46 -10.96
C ALA A 64 19.98 15.25 -9.50
N GLY A 65 20.10 16.24 -8.61
CA GLY A 65 19.80 16.07 -7.17
C GLY A 65 18.35 15.70 -6.84
N ILE A 66 18.09 15.05 -5.70
CA ILE A 66 16.75 14.61 -5.24
C ILE A 66 15.72 15.75 -5.29
N TRP A 67 16.13 16.94 -4.86
CA TRP A 67 15.28 18.14 -4.89
C TRP A 67 14.94 18.59 -6.31
N ASP A 68 15.88 18.44 -7.23
CA ASP A 68 15.70 18.82 -8.64
C ASP A 68 14.77 17.82 -9.34
N ALA A 69 14.87 16.52 -9.00
CA ALA A 69 13.92 15.50 -9.41
C ALA A 69 12.51 15.80 -8.86
N LEU A 70 12.36 16.06 -7.56
CA LEU A 70 11.05 16.41 -6.97
C LEU A 70 10.41 17.67 -7.59
N SER A 71 11.21 18.68 -7.96
CA SER A 71 10.70 19.94 -8.53
C SER A 71 10.51 19.92 -10.05
N LYS A 72 11.24 19.08 -10.79
CA LYS A 72 11.19 19.00 -12.27
C LYS A 72 10.39 17.82 -12.79
N VAL A 73 10.10 16.82 -11.95
CA VAL A 73 9.25 15.70 -12.34
C VAL A 73 7.86 16.22 -12.64
N ASN A 74 7.32 15.79 -13.78
CA ASN A 74 6.01 16.19 -14.27
C ASN A 74 4.98 15.97 -13.14
N ILE A 75 4.18 16.99 -12.82
CA ILE A 75 3.19 16.94 -11.74
C ILE A 75 2.22 15.76 -11.92
N GLU A 76 2.01 15.35 -13.17
CA GLU A 76 1.27 14.16 -13.58
C GLU A 76 1.82 12.86 -12.96
N ASN A 77 3.14 12.66 -12.96
CA ASN A 77 3.76 11.45 -12.40
C ASN A 77 3.52 11.36 -10.88
N HIS A 78 3.68 12.48 -10.17
CA HIS A 78 3.38 12.54 -8.73
C HIS A 78 1.92 12.18 -8.46
N TRP A 79 0.99 12.71 -9.27
CA TRP A 79 -0.42 12.40 -9.14
C TRP A 79 -0.71 10.92 -9.41
N ILE A 80 -0.10 10.31 -10.43
CA ILE A 80 -0.25 8.88 -10.71
C ILE A 80 0.19 8.06 -9.49
N VAL A 81 1.36 8.36 -8.92
CA VAL A 81 1.90 7.65 -7.75
C VAL A 81 0.99 7.80 -6.53
N VAL A 82 0.55 9.01 -6.21
CA VAL A 82 -0.37 9.25 -5.07
C VAL A 82 -1.71 8.53 -5.27
N THR A 83 -2.25 8.54 -6.49
CA THR A 83 -3.52 7.88 -6.80
C THR A 83 -3.39 6.36 -6.66
N LEU A 84 -2.31 5.78 -7.19
CA LEU A 84 -2.03 4.35 -7.05
C LEU A 84 -1.85 3.97 -5.57
N TYR A 85 -1.13 4.79 -4.81
CA TYR A 85 -0.96 4.61 -3.37
C TYR A 85 -2.31 4.65 -2.63
N ALA A 86 -3.18 5.60 -2.97
CA ALA A 86 -4.51 5.68 -2.41
C ALA A 86 -5.33 4.42 -2.69
N LEU A 87 -5.41 4.01 -3.96
CA LEU A 87 -6.19 2.84 -4.38
C LEU A 87 -5.71 1.55 -3.72
N ILE A 88 -4.39 1.33 -3.66
CA ILE A 88 -3.83 0.09 -3.11
C ILE A 88 -3.95 0.01 -1.57
N SER A 89 -4.14 1.15 -0.90
CA SER A 89 -4.32 1.25 0.56
C SER A 89 -5.78 1.06 1.03
N ILE A 90 -6.75 1.03 0.10
CA ILE A 90 -8.19 0.90 0.40
C ILE A 90 -8.51 -0.32 1.29
N PRO A 91 -7.97 -1.53 1.08
CA PRO A 91 -8.32 -2.69 1.89
C PRO A 91 -8.05 -2.48 3.39
N GLY A 92 -6.88 -1.91 3.72
CA GLY A 92 -6.51 -1.54 5.07
C GLY A 92 -7.38 -0.42 5.63
N ALA A 93 -7.55 0.66 4.87
CA ALA A 93 -8.35 1.82 5.27
C ALA A 93 -9.81 1.43 5.56
N ALA A 94 -10.46 0.75 4.61
CA ALA A 94 -11.84 0.30 4.72
C ALA A 94 -12.01 -0.63 5.93
N SER A 95 -11.07 -1.53 6.17
CA SER A 95 -11.14 -2.44 7.31
C SER A 95 -11.11 -1.70 8.66
N VAL A 96 -10.35 -0.62 8.77
CA VAL A 96 -10.32 0.21 9.98
C VAL A 96 -11.59 1.03 10.11
N LEU A 97 -12.01 1.71 9.03
CA LEU A 97 -13.19 2.58 9.01
C LEU A 97 -14.48 1.80 9.31
N PHE A 98 -14.61 0.57 8.79
CA PHE A 98 -15.74 -0.31 9.04
C PHE A 98 -15.56 -1.21 10.28
N ARG A 99 -14.50 -1.01 11.07
CA ARG A 99 -14.22 -1.77 12.30
C ARG A 99 -14.27 -3.29 12.07
N GLN A 100 -13.67 -3.73 10.97
CA GLN A 100 -13.61 -5.14 10.61
C GLN A 100 -12.64 -5.89 11.54
N PRO A 101 -12.95 -7.15 11.91
CA PRO A 101 -12.01 -7.99 12.67
C PRO A 101 -10.66 -8.12 11.98
N VAL A 102 -9.60 -8.33 12.76
CA VAL A 102 -8.22 -8.40 12.24
C VAL A 102 -8.06 -9.49 11.17
N VAL A 103 -8.77 -10.61 11.31
CA VAL A 103 -8.76 -11.70 10.32
C VAL A 103 -9.22 -11.21 8.94
N TRP A 104 -10.29 -10.41 8.88
CA TRP A 104 -10.81 -9.86 7.64
C TRP A 104 -9.87 -8.82 7.04
N THR A 105 -9.23 -8.01 7.88
CA THR A 105 -8.23 -7.04 7.43
C THR A 105 -7.01 -7.72 6.81
N ARG A 106 -6.51 -8.79 7.46
CA ARG A 106 -5.40 -9.60 6.94
C ARG A 106 -5.78 -10.24 5.60
N LEU A 107 -6.97 -10.84 5.53
CA LEU A 107 -7.44 -11.47 4.31
C LEU A 107 -7.52 -10.45 3.16
N ALA A 108 -8.10 -9.28 3.41
CA ALA A 108 -8.24 -8.23 2.41
C ALA A 108 -6.86 -7.75 1.90
N ALA A 109 -5.93 -7.43 2.79
CA ALA A 109 -4.59 -6.98 2.40
C ALA A 109 -3.79 -8.06 1.64
N LEU A 110 -3.83 -9.31 2.11
CA LEU A 110 -3.15 -10.43 1.44
C LEU A 110 -3.77 -10.77 0.08
N ALA A 111 -5.11 -10.77 0.00
CA ALA A 111 -5.81 -11.03 -1.26
C ALA A 111 -5.45 -9.97 -2.30
N THR A 112 -5.40 -8.68 -1.92
CA THR A 112 -4.95 -7.61 -2.80
C THR A 112 -3.50 -7.81 -3.25
N ALA A 113 -2.58 -8.20 -2.35
CA ALA A 113 -1.20 -8.50 -2.72
C ALA A 113 -1.12 -9.60 -3.78
N ILE A 114 -1.87 -10.69 -3.60
CA ILE A 114 -1.90 -11.83 -4.53
C ILE A 114 -2.50 -11.42 -5.89
N ILE A 115 -3.64 -10.74 -5.87
CA ILE A 115 -4.37 -10.36 -7.10
C ILE A 115 -3.59 -9.32 -7.91
N VAL A 116 -2.90 -8.38 -7.25
CA VAL A 116 -2.19 -7.29 -7.92
C VAL A 116 -0.78 -7.71 -8.33
N LEU A 117 0.01 -8.30 -7.42
CA LEU A 117 1.45 -8.48 -7.65
C LEU A 117 1.79 -9.73 -8.47
N ILE A 118 1.02 -10.81 -8.38
CA ILE A 118 1.29 -12.03 -9.19
C ILE A 118 1.20 -11.75 -10.69
N PRO A 119 0.07 -11.20 -11.22
CA PRO A 119 -0.05 -10.99 -12.67
C PRO A 119 0.86 -9.88 -13.18
N LEU A 120 1.39 -9.03 -12.30
CA LEU A 120 2.20 -7.87 -12.64
C LEU A 120 3.44 -8.23 -13.47
N GLY A 121 4.06 -9.39 -13.22
CA GLY A 121 5.16 -9.89 -14.05
C GLY A 121 4.74 -10.07 -15.53
N ARG A 122 3.60 -10.71 -15.77
CA ARG A 122 3.09 -10.96 -17.13
C ARG A 122 2.54 -9.69 -17.80
N GLN A 123 2.04 -8.73 -17.02
CA GLN A 123 1.51 -7.47 -17.52
C GLN A 123 2.59 -6.56 -18.12
N LEU A 124 3.86 -6.77 -17.77
CA LEU A 124 4.96 -6.00 -18.32
C LEU A 124 5.20 -6.27 -19.81
N GLN A 125 4.59 -7.30 -20.41
CA GLN A 125 4.66 -7.61 -21.86
C GLN A 125 6.09 -7.66 -22.42
N ASP A 126 7.07 -8.03 -21.59
CA ASP A 126 8.45 -8.22 -22.02
C ASP A 126 8.50 -9.42 -22.99
N PRO A 127 8.96 -9.22 -24.24
CA PRO A 127 8.93 -10.25 -25.28
C PRO A 127 9.92 -11.40 -25.02
N THR A 128 10.83 -11.24 -24.04
CA THR A 128 11.90 -12.20 -23.76
C THR A 128 11.70 -12.96 -22.44
N ASP A 129 11.08 -12.35 -21.43
CA ASP A 129 10.82 -12.97 -20.14
C ASP A 129 9.54 -12.43 -19.49
N SER A 130 8.60 -13.32 -19.14
CA SER A 130 7.38 -12.95 -18.42
C SER A 130 7.59 -12.50 -16.97
N ARG A 131 8.83 -12.55 -16.44
CA ARG A 131 9.24 -12.10 -15.09
C ARG A 131 8.35 -12.62 -13.95
N LEU A 132 7.66 -13.74 -14.19
CA LEU A 132 6.67 -14.29 -13.27
C LEU A 132 7.31 -14.83 -11.99
N MET A 133 8.53 -15.37 -12.09
CA MET A 133 9.25 -15.82 -10.89
C MET A 133 9.61 -14.65 -9.97
N LEU A 134 9.99 -13.51 -10.56
CA LEU A 134 10.24 -12.28 -9.81
C LEU A 134 8.93 -11.76 -9.18
N SER A 135 7.82 -11.75 -9.92
CA SER A 135 6.52 -11.31 -9.39
C SER A 135 6.04 -12.17 -8.22
N LEU A 136 6.21 -13.50 -8.31
CA LEU A 136 5.91 -14.43 -7.22
C LEU A 136 6.82 -14.18 -6.00
N GLY A 137 8.12 -13.97 -6.20
CA GLY A 137 9.05 -13.67 -5.12
C GLY A 137 8.69 -12.38 -4.39
N ILE A 138 8.42 -11.31 -5.13
CA ILE A 138 7.98 -10.01 -4.57
C ILE A 138 6.65 -10.17 -3.84
N THR A 139 5.69 -10.91 -4.41
CA THR A 139 4.40 -11.19 -3.77
C THR A 139 4.59 -11.91 -2.44
N ALA A 140 5.42 -12.95 -2.40
CA ALA A 140 5.68 -13.72 -1.19
C ALA A 140 6.29 -12.84 -0.08
N ILE A 141 7.26 -11.99 -0.44
CA ILE A 141 7.87 -11.03 0.49
C ILE A 141 6.84 -10.03 0.99
N ALA A 142 6.03 -9.44 0.11
CA ALA A 142 5.00 -8.48 0.48
C ALA A 142 3.96 -9.10 1.44
N CYS A 143 3.50 -10.32 1.15
CA CYS A 143 2.60 -11.06 2.03
C CYS A 143 3.23 -11.34 3.40
N ALA A 144 4.50 -11.76 3.44
CA ALA A 144 5.21 -12.01 4.68
C ALA A 144 5.35 -10.72 5.52
N LEU A 145 5.66 -9.59 4.89
CA LEU A 145 5.76 -8.29 5.55
C LEU A 145 4.41 -7.82 6.09
N ILE A 146 3.33 -7.91 5.32
CA ILE A 146 1.96 -7.56 5.79
C ILE A 146 1.57 -8.44 6.97
N TRP A 147 1.85 -9.74 6.88
CA TRP A 147 1.54 -10.67 7.96
C TRP A 147 2.30 -10.33 9.23
N LEU A 148 3.61 -10.09 9.12
CA LEU A 148 4.47 -9.69 10.22
C LEU A 148 3.97 -8.37 10.84
N TRP A 149 3.70 -7.37 10.01
CA TRP A 149 3.18 -6.07 10.43
C TRP A 149 1.88 -6.21 11.21
N SER A 150 0.94 -7.00 10.68
CA SER A 150 -0.35 -7.26 11.32
C SER A 150 -0.25 -8.07 12.61
N LYS A 151 0.81 -8.86 12.80
CA LYS A 151 1.05 -9.58 14.04
C LYS A 151 1.67 -8.69 15.12
N LEU A 152 2.52 -7.74 14.71
CA LEU A 152 3.25 -6.87 15.63
C LEU A 152 2.44 -5.65 16.05
N LEU A 153 1.67 -5.06 15.14
CA LEU A 153 1.12 -3.71 15.33
C LEU A 153 -0.41 -3.65 15.35
N ASP A 154 -1.11 -4.59 14.70
CA ASP A 154 -2.57 -4.57 14.56
C ASP A 154 -3.30 -5.09 15.82
N CYS A 155 -4.53 -4.65 16.03
CA CYS A 155 -5.35 -5.06 17.17
C CYS A 155 -6.83 -5.16 16.78
N GLU A 156 -7.61 -5.90 17.58
CA GLU A 156 -9.07 -5.97 17.38
C GLU A 156 -9.71 -4.59 17.53
N PRO A 157 -10.78 -4.30 16.76
CA PRO A 157 -11.50 -3.04 16.87
C PRO A 157 -12.23 -2.94 18.22
N GLU A 158 -12.22 -1.75 18.81
CA GLU A 158 -13.01 -1.48 20.01
C GLU A 158 -14.50 -1.36 19.63
N TYR A 159 -15.30 -2.33 20.04
CA TYR A 159 -16.75 -2.26 19.91
C TYR A 159 -17.31 -1.32 20.98
N ALA A 160 -17.54 -0.07 20.62
CA ALA A 160 -18.43 0.80 21.41
C ALA A 160 -19.83 0.17 21.36
N ARG A 161 -20.19 -0.61 22.38
CA ARG A 161 -21.55 -1.13 22.56
C ARG A 161 -22.46 0.10 22.59
N LYS A 162 -23.28 0.30 21.55
CA LYS A 162 -24.46 1.15 21.69
C LYS A 162 -25.30 0.46 22.76
N THR A 163 -25.19 0.92 24.00
CA THR A 163 -26.21 0.66 25.01
C THR A 163 -27.46 1.31 24.46
N VAL A 164 -28.27 0.53 23.74
CA VAL A 164 -29.67 0.90 23.52
C VAL A 164 -30.21 1.13 24.92
N PRO A 165 -30.68 2.34 25.26
CA PRO A 165 -31.40 2.53 26.50
C PRO A 165 -32.57 1.54 26.46
N LEU A 166 -32.66 0.67 27.47
CA LEU A 166 -33.70 -0.37 27.57
C LEU A 166 -35.14 0.18 27.64
N GLU A 167 -35.30 1.51 27.60
CA GLU A 167 -36.58 2.22 27.65
C GLU A 167 -37.41 2.08 26.36
N GLU A 168 -36.82 1.67 25.23
CA GLU A 168 -37.54 1.53 23.94
C GLU A 168 -38.00 0.10 23.61
N MET A 169 -37.72 -0.91 24.46
CA MET A 169 -38.22 -2.28 24.23
C MET A 169 -39.57 -2.57 24.90
N SER A 170 -40.18 -1.58 25.55
CA SER A 170 -41.42 -1.75 26.32
C SER A 170 -42.59 -0.88 25.86
N GLN A 171 -42.63 -0.48 24.58
CA GLN A 171 -43.82 0.12 23.97
C GLN A 171 -44.39 -0.80 22.90
#